data_AF-A0A0B3AWV1-F1
#
_entry.id   AF-A0A0B3AWV1-F1
#
_cell.length_a   1.000
_cell.length_b   1.000
_cell.length_c   1.000
_cell.angle_alpha   90.00
_cell.angle_beta   90.00
_cell.angle_gamma   90.00
#
_symmetry.space_group_name_H-M   'P 1'
#
loop_
_entity.id
_entity.type
_entity.pdbx_description
1 polymer ?
#
loop_
_entity_poly.entity_id
_entity_poly.type
_entity_poly.pdbx_seq_one_letter_code
_entity_poly.pdbx_strand_id
1 'polypeptide(L)'
;MEAIHETRIPHEKGKITFQHPSFIGTYGSLAQQIDADGLQRPTSAQTASLVYDALQNPKGEFEAEILKILNDFWLVEFNGNLYLPKHAGKEVHNGVIVEANPTIKNGRLVMDRKALTERLKKNDPSVKFVPFGYAVGEQSTYALAKNPYIIARYGEVGADKIAYLASKYKRNPKVRSLEFVDSNLTEITRISALYDYWSFGGRRLRVDGYWNVDVGHAFGVKK
;
A
#
# COMPACT_ATOMS: atom_id res chain seq x y z
N MET A 1 22.66 -7.75 18.52
CA MET A 1 22.28 -7.55 17.10
C MET A 1 21.58 -8.82 16.69
N GLU A 2 20.30 -8.72 16.31
CA GLU A 2 19.60 -9.85 15.69
C GLU A 2 20.27 -10.16 14.34
N ALA A 3 20.27 -11.44 13.94
CA ALA A 3 20.85 -11.85 12.67
C ALA A 3 19.98 -11.29 11.52
N ILE A 4 20.65 -10.74 10.49
CA ILE A 4 19.97 -10.27 9.28
C ILE A 4 19.67 -11.47 8.39
N HIS A 5 18.40 -11.65 8.04
CA HIS A 5 17.96 -12.71 7.14
C HIS A 5 17.31 -12.14 5.86
N GLU A 6 17.28 -12.96 4.81
CA GLU A 6 16.79 -12.57 3.49
C GLU A 6 15.72 -13.54 2.99
N THR A 7 14.60 -12.98 2.52
CA THR A 7 13.53 -13.75 1.87
C THR A 7 13.44 -13.32 0.41
N ARG A 8 13.66 -14.26 -0.52
CA ARG A 8 13.62 -14.02 -1.97
C ARG A 8 12.33 -14.54 -2.57
N ILE A 9 11.49 -13.64 -3.07
CA ILE A 9 10.16 -13.98 -3.57
C ILE A 9 9.95 -13.58 -5.04
N PRO A 10 9.04 -14.23 -5.77
CA PRO A 10 8.63 -13.81 -7.11
C PRO A 10 7.87 -12.47 -7.12
N HIS A 11 8.25 -11.55 -8.01
CA HIS A 11 7.55 -10.30 -8.25
C HIS A 11 7.73 -9.84 -9.69
N GLU A 12 6.62 -9.50 -10.35
CA GLU A 12 6.60 -9.19 -11.77
C GLU A 12 7.34 -10.25 -12.61
N LYS A 13 8.35 -9.84 -13.40
CA LYS A 13 9.17 -10.73 -14.24
C LYS A 13 10.41 -11.29 -13.55
N GLY A 14 10.58 -11.04 -12.25
CA GLY A 14 11.82 -11.36 -11.54
C GLY A 14 11.61 -11.79 -10.09
N LYS A 15 12.65 -11.56 -9.28
CA LYS A 15 12.63 -11.81 -7.84
C LYS A 15 13.05 -10.55 -7.10
N ILE A 16 12.51 -10.37 -5.90
CA ILE A 16 12.88 -9.29 -4.97
C ILE A 16 13.30 -9.94 -3.65
N THR A 17 14.24 -9.30 -2.97
CA THR A 17 14.73 -9.76 -1.67
C THR A 17 14.26 -8.80 -0.59
N PHE A 18 13.56 -9.32 0.40
CA PHE A 18 13.20 -8.58 1.62
C PHE A 18 14.18 -8.91 2.75
N GLN A 19 14.49 -7.89 3.55
CA GLN A 19 15.30 -8.03 4.76
C GLN A 19 14.41 -8.28 5.98
N HIS A 20 14.86 -9.21 6.85
CA HIS A 20 14.29 -9.49 8.16
C HIS A 20 15.27 -9.11 9.29
N PRO A 21 14.76 -8.74 10.48
CA PRO A 21 13.33 -8.60 10.83
C PRO A 21 12.67 -7.37 10.17
N SER A 22 11.35 -7.22 10.35
CA SER A 22 10.66 -5.98 9.96
C SER A 22 11.14 -4.77 10.77
N PHE A 23 11.13 -3.59 10.15
CA PHE A 23 11.27 -2.32 10.84
C PHE A 23 9.95 -1.93 11.50
N ILE A 24 10.01 -1.25 12.64
CA ILE A 24 8.84 -0.80 13.39
C ILE A 24 8.90 0.72 13.57
N GLY A 25 7.77 1.39 13.40
CA GLY A 25 7.68 2.82 13.68
C GLY A 25 6.52 3.52 13.00
N THR A 26 6.57 4.84 13.01
CA THR A 26 5.67 5.68 12.21
C THR A 26 6.15 5.69 10.76
N TYR A 27 5.29 6.11 9.83
CA TYR A 27 5.64 6.19 8.40
C TYR A 27 6.99 6.88 8.12
N GLY A 28 7.22 8.03 8.76
CA GLY A 28 8.46 8.78 8.62
C GLY A 28 9.68 8.10 9.22
N SER A 29 9.54 7.51 10.41
CA SER A 29 10.66 6.83 11.06
C SER A 29 10.99 5.48 10.40
N LEU A 30 10.00 4.78 9.84
CA LEU A 30 10.21 3.59 9.01
C LEU A 30 11.01 3.95 7.76
N ALA A 31 10.64 5.04 7.08
CA ALA A 31 11.39 5.52 5.91
C ALA A 31 12.87 5.74 6.24
N GLN A 32 13.12 6.46 7.34
CA GLN A 32 14.48 6.81 7.79
C GLN A 32 15.31 5.57 8.14
N GLN A 33 14.72 4.61 8.86
CA GLN A 33 15.40 3.36 9.21
C GLN A 33 15.78 2.54 7.96
N ILE A 34 14.82 2.34 7.05
CA ILE A 34 15.04 1.59 5.80
C ILE A 34 16.10 2.26 4.93
N ASP A 35 16.00 3.59 4.76
CA ASP A 35 16.94 4.35 3.94
C ASP A 35 18.35 4.36 4.57
N ALA A 36 18.47 4.41 5.92
CA ALA A 36 19.74 4.35 6.64
C ALA A 36 20.46 3.01 6.48
N ASP A 37 19.71 1.91 6.35
CA ASP A 37 20.24 0.58 6.05
C ASP A 37 20.57 0.39 4.56
N GLY A 38 20.43 1.44 3.74
CA GLY A 38 20.73 1.41 2.31
C GLY A 38 19.72 0.63 1.47
N LEU A 39 18.58 0.25 2.05
CA LEU A 39 17.51 -0.52 1.43
C LEU A 39 16.54 0.38 0.66
N GLN A 40 15.65 -0.24 -0.10
CA GLN A 40 14.50 0.39 -0.73
C GLN A 40 13.25 0.20 0.13
N ARG A 41 12.45 1.27 0.22
CA ARG A 41 11.12 1.27 0.83
C ARG A 41 10.13 0.45 0.00
N PRO A 42 9.38 -0.49 0.59
CA PRO A 42 8.50 -1.39 -0.15
C PRO A 42 7.26 -0.65 -0.68
N THR A 43 6.98 -0.78 -1.97
CA THR A 43 5.73 -0.32 -2.57
C THR A 43 4.57 -1.26 -2.21
N SER A 44 3.33 -0.81 -2.41
CA SER A 44 2.14 -1.65 -2.18
C SER A 44 2.19 -2.95 -3.00
N ALA A 45 2.62 -2.89 -4.27
CA ALA A 45 2.76 -4.07 -5.13
C ALA A 45 3.80 -5.08 -4.61
N GLN A 46 4.91 -4.59 -4.05
CA GLN A 46 5.93 -5.41 -3.42
C GLN A 46 5.40 -6.04 -2.12
N THR A 47 4.74 -5.26 -1.26
CA THR A 47 4.09 -5.75 -0.05
C THR A 47 3.03 -6.82 -0.35
N ALA A 48 2.22 -6.63 -1.39
CA ALA A 48 1.26 -7.64 -1.84
C ALA A 48 1.93 -8.94 -2.26
N SER A 49 3.11 -8.86 -2.89
CA SER A 49 3.88 -10.04 -3.27
C SER A 49 4.45 -10.75 -2.04
N LEU A 50 4.99 -10.00 -1.06
CA LEU A 50 5.50 -10.53 0.19
C LEU A 50 4.44 -11.31 0.96
N VAL A 51 3.28 -10.69 1.16
CA VAL A 51 2.20 -11.31 1.93
C VAL A 51 1.59 -12.50 1.17
N TYR A 52 1.47 -12.39 -0.15
CA TYR A 52 0.97 -13.49 -0.97
C TYR A 52 1.91 -14.71 -0.90
N ASP A 53 3.22 -14.50 -1.01
CA ASP A 53 4.22 -15.56 -0.94
C ASP A 53 4.25 -16.20 0.45
N ALA A 54 4.21 -15.38 1.51
CA ALA A 54 4.09 -15.86 2.89
C ALA A 54 2.83 -16.73 3.11
N LEU A 55 1.72 -16.37 2.47
CA LEU A 55 0.50 -17.16 2.50
C LEU A 55 0.62 -18.50 1.75
N GLN A 56 1.46 -18.59 0.72
CA GLN A 56 1.72 -19.88 0.05
C GLN A 56 2.59 -20.81 0.91
N ASN A 57 3.45 -20.25 1.77
CA ASN A 57 4.34 -21.00 2.65
C ASN A 57 4.16 -20.64 4.15
N PRO A 58 2.97 -20.83 4.75
CA PRO A 58 2.63 -20.25 6.06
C PRO A 58 3.40 -20.85 7.25
N LYS A 59 4.15 -21.94 7.04
CA LYS A 59 4.99 -22.59 8.06
C LYS A 59 6.48 -22.26 7.91
N GLY A 60 6.84 -21.42 6.93
CA GLY A 60 8.20 -20.95 6.77
C GLY A 60 8.62 -20.04 7.94
N GLU A 61 9.92 -19.98 8.18
CA GLU A 61 10.52 -19.30 9.34
C GLU A 61 10.14 -17.81 9.38
N PHE A 62 10.17 -17.13 8.24
CA PHE A 62 9.88 -15.70 8.11
C PHE A 62 8.45 -15.43 7.67
N GLU A 63 7.85 -16.36 6.94
CA GLU A 63 6.48 -16.28 6.44
C GLU A 63 5.47 -16.26 7.58
N ALA A 64 5.72 -17.03 8.64
CA ALA A 64 4.90 -17.00 9.85
C ALA A 64 4.95 -15.61 10.54
N GLU A 65 6.12 -14.95 10.57
CA GLU A 65 6.27 -13.59 11.09
C GLU A 65 5.48 -12.58 10.24
N ILE A 66 5.60 -12.64 8.91
CA ILE A 66 4.89 -11.75 7.97
C ILE A 66 3.38 -11.86 8.16
N LEU A 67 2.86 -13.09 8.22
CA LEU A 67 1.43 -13.34 8.43
C LEU A 67 0.98 -12.92 9.82
N LYS A 68 1.82 -13.11 10.85
CA LYS A 68 1.54 -12.61 12.19
C LYS A 68 1.44 -11.10 12.20
N ILE A 69 2.39 -10.39 11.59
CA ILE A 69 2.35 -8.94 11.48
C ILE A 69 1.08 -8.49 10.77
N LEU A 70 0.74 -9.06 9.62
CA LEU A 70 -0.50 -8.72 8.90
C LEU A 70 -1.76 -8.84 9.78
N ASN A 71 -1.81 -9.86 10.65
CA ASN A 71 -2.98 -10.17 11.47
C ASN A 71 -3.08 -9.34 12.77
N ASP A 72 -1.95 -8.83 13.24
CA ASP A 72 -1.85 -8.17 14.55
C ASP A 72 -1.51 -6.67 14.43
N PHE A 73 -0.89 -6.24 13.33
CA PHE A 73 -0.33 -4.91 13.13
C PHE A 73 -0.48 -4.40 11.69
N TRP A 74 -0.35 -3.09 11.50
CA TRP A 74 -0.36 -2.49 10.16
C TRP A 74 0.93 -2.80 9.41
N LEU A 75 0.80 -3.36 8.21
CA LEU A 75 1.87 -3.36 7.21
C LEU A 75 1.81 -2.04 6.45
N VAL A 76 2.83 -1.22 6.67
CA VAL A 76 2.99 0.08 6.02
C VAL A 76 3.45 -0.14 4.58
N GLU A 77 2.76 0.51 3.66
CA GLU A 77 3.10 0.49 2.25
C GLU A 77 3.57 1.89 1.86
N PHE A 78 4.72 2.00 1.19
CA PHE A 78 5.23 3.29 0.75
C PHE A 78 4.55 3.75 -0.53
N ASN A 79 3.23 3.95 -0.44
CA ASN A 79 2.43 4.66 -1.41
C ASN A 79 1.73 5.84 -0.74
N GLY A 80 1.70 6.97 -1.45
CA GLY A 80 0.96 8.17 -1.07
C GLY A 80 -0.34 8.30 -1.85
N ASN A 81 -1.36 8.86 -1.21
CA ASN A 81 -2.66 9.18 -1.79
C ASN A 81 -2.91 10.68 -1.65
N LEU A 82 -3.01 11.40 -2.77
CA LEU A 82 -3.42 12.81 -2.82
C LEU A 82 -4.84 12.89 -3.37
N TYR A 83 -5.80 13.11 -2.48
CA TYR A 83 -7.20 13.25 -2.80
C TYR A 83 -7.51 14.68 -3.25
N LEU A 84 -8.16 14.81 -4.40
CA LEU A 84 -8.39 16.06 -5.10
C LEU A 84 -9.88 16.43 -5.12
N PRO A 85 -10.25 17.66 -4.74
CA PRO A 85 -11.64 18.12 -4.85
C PRO A 85 -12.10 18.21 -6.29
N LYS A 86 -13.42 18.32 -6.47
CA LYS A 86 -14.01 18.64 -7.78
C LYS A 86 -13.78 20.13 -8.09
N HIS A 87 -13.03 20.40 -9.16
CA HIS A 87 -12.87 21.74 -9.73
C HIS A 87 -13.14 21.72 -11.22
N ALA A 88 -14.03 22.58 -11.70
CA ALA A 88 -14.27 22.73 -13.14
C ALA A 88 -12.99 23.25 -13.85
N GLY A 89 -12.74 22.76 -15.07
CA GLY A 89 -11.67 23.26 -15.94
C GLY A 89 -10.25 22.77 -15.61
N LYS A 90 -10.07 21.85 -14.66
CA LYS A 90 -8.79 21.17 -14.42
C LYS A 90 -8.84 19.78 -15.02
N GLU A 91 -7.74 19.31 -15.62
CA GLU A 91 -7.66 17.97 -16.22
C GLU A 91 -7.62 16.86 -15.15
N VAL A 92 -6.88 17.09 -14.06
CA VAL A 92 -6.73 16.15 -12.94
C VAL A 92 -7.43 16.71 -11.71
N HIS A 93 -8.65 16.25 -11.43
CA HIS A 93 -9.52 16.68 -10.34
C HIS A 93 -10.55 15.61 -10.00
N ASN A 94 -11.27 15.74 -8.88
CA ASN A 94 -12.34 14.81 -8.49
C ASN A 94 -11.89 13.34 -8.47
N GLY A 95 -10.80 13.06 -7.76
CA GLY A 95 -10.22 11.73 -7.70
C GLY A 95 -9.03 11.68 -6.76
N VAL A 96 -8.23 10.63 -6.90
CA VAL A 96 -7.01 10.43 -6.13
C VAL A 96 -5.82 10.24 -7.06
N ILE A 97 -4.72 10.94 -6.77
CA ILE A 97 -3.41 10.60 -7.33
C ILE A 97 -2.73 9.65 -6.36
N VAL A 98 -2.35 8.47 -6.86
CA VAL A 98 -1.58 7.46 -6.13
C VAL A 98 -0.14 7.52 -6.62
N GLU A 99 0.81 7.65 -5.69
CA GLU A 99 2.25 7.68 -5.97
C GLU A 99 2.95 6.53 -5.25
N ALA A 100 3.71 5.72 -5.98
CA ALA A 100 4.58 4.70 -5.41
C ALA A 100 5.93 5.32 -5.01
N ASN A 101 6.41 4.94 -3.83
CA ASN A 101 7.62 5.44 -3.19
C ASN A 101 7.72 6.99 -3.18
N PRO A 102 6.74 7.67 -2.56
CA PRO A 102 6.67 9.12 -2.59
C PRO A 102 7.83 9.78 -1.82
N THR A 103 7.97 11.09 -2.02
CA THR A 103 8.93 11.89 -1.27
C THR A 103 8.50 12.01 0.20
N ILE A 104 9.45 11.81 1.11
CA ILE A 104 9.24 12.00 2.55
C ILE A 104 10.24 13.05 3.02
N LYS A 105 9.74 14.11 3.68
CA LYS A 105 10.57 15.20 4.21
C LYS A 105 10.22 15.42 5.67
N ASN A 106 11.22 15.42 6.55
CA ASN A 106 11.06 15.57 7.99
C ASN A 106 10.02 14.57 8.57
N GLY A 107 10.07 13.31 8.09
CA GLY A 107 9.17 12.24 8.50
C GLY A 107 7.73 12.36 7.98
N ARG A 108 7.44 13.30 7.09
CA ARG A 108 6.09 13.52 6.53
C ARG A 108 6.05 13.23 5.04
N LEU A 109 4.97 12.59 4.61
CA LEU A 109 4.63 12.42 3.20
C LEU A 109 4.45 13.79 2.53
N VAL A 110 5.13 14.00 1.40
CA VAL A 110 5.01 15.20 0.58
C VAL A 110 4.47 14.82 -0.79
N MET A 111 3.31 15.36 -1.15
CA MET A 111 2.68 15.14 -2.46
C MET A 111 2.33 16.50 -3.08
N ASP A 112 3.17 16.96 -4.00
CA ASP A 112 2.94 18.21 -4.73
C ASP A 112 2.09 17.95 -5.97
N ARG A 113 0.88 18.52 -6.01
CA ARG A 113 -0.05 18.32 -7.14
C ARG A 113 0.55 18.68 -8.48
N LYS A 114 1.28 19.80 -8.58
CA LYS A 114 1.80 20.29 -9.86
C LYS A 114 2.83 19.31 -10.40
N ALA A 115 3.80 18.91 -9.59
CA ALA A 115 4.82 17.93 -9.94
C ALA A 115 4.20 16.56 -10.31
N LEU A 116 3.21 16.10 -9.54
CA LEU A 116 2.50 14.84 -9.82
C LEU A 116 1.70 14.89 -11.12
N THR A 117 1.03 16.01 -11.40
CA THR A 117 0.27 16.19 -12.65
C THR A 117 1.21 16.17 -13.87
N GLU A 118 2.39 16.78 -13.77
CA GLU A 118 3.38 16.74 -14.86
C GLU A 118 3.96 15.33 -15.07
N ARG A 119 4.11 14.54 -13.99
CA ARG A 119 4.53 13.13 -14.09
C ARG A 119 3.45 12.25 -14.73
N LEU A 120 2.17 12.50 -14.42
CA LEU A 120 1.04 11.84 -15.07
C LEU A 120 1.04 12.09 -16.58
N LYS A 121 1.22 13.34 -17.04
CA LYS A 121 1.31 13.69 -18.46
C LYS A 121 2.47 13.01 -19.18
N LYS A 122 3.55 12.73 -18.45
CA LYS A 122 4.74 12.01 -18.95
C LYS A 122 4.60 10.49 -18.88
N ASN A 123 3.44 9.96 -18.50
CA ASN A 123 3.18 8.54 -18.31
C ASN A 123 4.15 7.86 -17.33
N ASP A 124 4.55 8.57 -16.27
CA ASP A 124 5.35 7.97 -15.20
C ASP A 124 4.60 6.76 -14.61
N PRO A 125 5.17 5.54 -14.67
CA PRO A 125 4.48 4.33 -14.20
C PRO A 125 4.23 4.33 -12.69
N SER A 126 4.99 5.11 -11.92
CA SER A 126 4.87 5.21 -10.46
C SER A 126 3.77 6.15 -9.98
N VAL A 127 3.13 6.91 -10.89
CA VAL A 127 2.04 7.83 -10.55
C VAL A 127 0.79 7.47 -11.35
N LYS A 128 -0.33 7.30 -10.67
CA LYS A 128 -1.63 6.97 -11.28
C LYS A 128 -2.70 7.93 -10.80
N PHE A 129 -3.64 8.27 -11.67
CA PHE A 129 -4.83 9.03 -11.30
C PHE A 129 -6.06 8.13 -11.40
N VAL A 130 -6.91 8.16 -10.38
CA VAL A 130 -8.17 7.42 -10.34
C VAL A 130 -9.30 8.40 -10.02
N PRO A 131 -10.25 8.62 -10.94
CA PRO A 131 -11.40 9.46 -10.66
C PRO A 131 -12.27 8.82 -9.56
N PHE A 132 -12.92 9.64 -8.74
CA PHE A 132 -13.89 9.15 -7.76
C PHE A 132 -15.06 8.44 -8.46
N GLY A 133 -15.71 7.53 -7.73
CA GLY A 133 -16.74 6.62 -8.24
C GLY A 133 -16.33 5.15 -8.24
N TYR A 134 -15.09 4.84 -7.86
CA TYR A 134 -14.68 3.47 -7.56
C TYR A 134 -15.27 2.97 -6.24
N ALA A 135 -15.43 1.65 -6.11
CA ALA A 135 -16.03 1.06 -4.92
C ALA A 135 -15.17 1.26 -3.67
N VAL A 136 -15.75 1.89 -2.65
CA VAL A 136 -15.18 1.99 -1.30
C VAL A 136 -16.04 1.16 -0.34
N GLY A 137 -15.48 0.75 0.79
CA GLY A 137 -16.18 -0.10 1.73
C GLY A 137 -16.03 -1.59 1.43
N GLU A 138 -17.00 -2.35 1.90
CA GLU A 138 -17.02 -3.82 1.79
C GLU A 138 -17.40 -4.25 0.38
N GLN A 139 -16.61 -5.15 -0.22
CA GLN A 139 -16.83 -5.63 -1.59
C GLN A 139 -16.35 -7.07 -1.74
N SER A 140 -16.86 -7.80 -2.74
CA SER A 140 -16.37 -9.16 -3.01
C SER A 140 -14.89 -9.14 -3.41
N THR A 141 -14.20 -10.28 -3.27
CA THR A 141 -12.80 -10.41 -3.71
C THR A 141 -12.62 -10.17 -5.20
N TYR A 142 -13.58 -10.63 -6.02
CA TYR A 142 -13.61 -10.35 -7.45
C TYR A 142 -13.77 -8.84 -7.76
N ALA A 143 -14.65 -8.15 -7.03
CA ALA A 143 -14.81 -6.70 -7.17
C ALA A 143 -13.54 -5.96 -6.71
N LEU A 144 -12.87 -6.45 -5.66
CA LEU A 144 -11.62 -5.89 -5.16
C LEU A 144 -10.51 -5.96 -6.22
N ALA A 145 -10.33 -7.11 -6.89
CA ALA A 145 -9.33 -7.29 -7.95
C ALA A 145 -9.53 -6.31 -9.12
N LYS A 146 -10.78 -5.99 -9.43
CA LYS A 146 -11.17 -5.10 -10.55
C LYS A 146 -11.31 -3.64 -10.15
N ASN A 147 -11.10 -3.32 -8.88
CA ASN A 147 -11.28 -1.97 -8.38
C ASN A 147 -10.16 -1.07 -8.92
N PRO A 148 -10.45 0.01 -9.66
CA PRO A 148 -9.42 0.82 -10.31
C PRO A 148 -8.48 1.51 -9.30
N TYR A 149 -8.95 1.79 -8.08
CA TYR A 149 -8.09 2.30 -7.01
C TYR A 149 -7.08 1.24 -6.54
N ILE A 150 -7.50 -0.01 -6.43
CA ILE A 150 -6.64 -1.14 -6.04
C ILE A 150 -5.64 -1.44 -7.14
N ILE A 151 -6.06 -1.44 -8.40
CA ILE A 151 -5.17 -1.61 -9.55
C ILE A 151 -4.14 -0.47 -9.61
N ALA A 152 -4.55 0.78 -9.39
CA ALA A 152 -3.61 1.92 -9.38
C ALA A 152 -2.56 1.81 -8.27
N ARG A 153 -2.91 1.19 -7.13
CA ARG A 153 -2.01 1.02 -5.98
C ARG A 153 -1.08 -0.18 -6.12
N TYR A 154 -1.59 -1.31 -6.60
CA TYR A 154 -0.88 -2.59 -6.59
C TYR A 154 -0.44 -3.08 -7.98
N GLY A 155 -0.90 -2.46 -9.06
CA GLY A 155 -0.89 -3.05 -10.40
C GLY A 155 -1.91 -4.18 -10.53
N GLU A 156 -2.15 -4.67 -11.75
CA GLU A 156 -3.14 -5.75 -11.99
C GLU A 156 -2.77 -7.03 -11.22
N VAL A 157 -1.51 -7.48 -11.36
CA VAL A 157 -1.01 -8.68 -10.67
C VAL A 157 -1.07 -8.53 -9.15
N GLY A 158 -0.72 -7.35 -8.63
CA GLY A 158 -0.78 -7.10 -7.19
C GLY A 158 -2.23 -7.03 -6.68
N ALA A 159 -3.16 -6.48 -7.46
CA ALA A 159 -4.58 -6.46 -7.13
C ALA A 159 -5.16 -7.89 -7.03
N ASP A 160 -4.78 -8.78 -7.96
CA ASP A 160 -5.16 -10.20 -7.91
C ASP A 160 -4.58 -10.90 -6.68
N LYS A 161 -3.32 -10.63 -6.32
CA LYS A 161 -2.68 -11.17 -5.11
C LYS A 161 -3.41 -10.72 -3.84
N ILE A 162 -3.79 -9.44 -3.75
CA ILE A 162 -4.55 -8.90 -2.62
C ILE A 162 -5.97 -9.47 -2.56
N ALA A 163 -6.63 -9.65 -3.70
CA ALA A 163 -7.93 -10.31 -3.78
C ALA A 163 -7.87 -11.79 -3.37
N TYR A 164 -6.81 -12.49 -3.77
CA TYR A 164 -6.55 -13.87 -3.34
C TYR A 164 -6.32 -13.94 -1.83
N LEU A 165 -5.49 -13.06 -1.27
CA LEU A 165 -5.29 -12.94 0.17
C LEU A 165 -6.62 -12.69 0.88
N ALA A 166 -7.42 -11.74 0.40
CA ALA A 166 -8.74 -11.42 0.92
C ALA A 166 -9.70 -12.63 0.92
N SER A 167 -9.57 -13.54 -0.06
CA SER A 167 -10.40 -14.76 -0.17
C SER A 167 -10.19 -15.77 0.95
N LYS A 168 -9.09 -15.65 1.70
CA LYS A 168 -8.82 -16.52 2.86
C LYS A 168 -9.55 -16.07 4.12
N TYR A 169 -10.12 -14.87 4.11
CA TYR A 169 -10.90 -14.36 5.22
C TYR A 169 -12.37 -14.77 5.09
N LYS A 170 -13.06 -14.94 6.23
CA LYS A 170 -14.48 -15.30 6.24
C LYS A 170 -15.41 -14.16 5.79
N ARG A 171 -14.96 -12.92 5.88
CA ARG A 171 -15.73 -11.73 5.50
C ARG A 171 -15.10 -11.07 4.28
N ASN A 172 -15.95 -10.42 3.50
CA ASN A 172 -15.54 -9.63 2.36
C ASN A 172 -14.52 -8.55 2.73
N PRO A 173 -13.49 -8.33 1.89
CA PRO A 173 -12.50 -7.27 2.11
C PRO A 173 -13.15 -5.90 2.17
N LYS A 174 -12.50 -4.96 2.87
CA LYS A 174 -12.92 -3.57 2.96
C LYS A 174 -11.84 -2.63 2.43
N VAL A 175 -12.18 -1.83 1.43
CA VAL A 175 -11.36 -0.70 0.98
C VAL A 175 -11.72 0.52 1.83
N ARG A 176 -10.72 1.19 2.37
CA ARG A 176 -10.88 2.48 3.06
C ARG A 176 -10.18 3.54 2.22
N SER A 177 -10.97 4.44 1.64
CA SER A 177 -10.51 5.55 0.83
C SER A 177 -11.55 6.67 0.93
N LEU A 178 -11.21 7.88 0.48
CA LEU A 178 -12.22 8.92 0.32
C LEU A 178 -13.03 8.67 -0.95
N GLU A 179 -14.35 8.76 -0.82
CA GLU A 179 -15.30 8.69 -1.93
C GLU A 179 -15.45 10.06 -2.63
N PHE A 180 -15.21 11.13 -1.90
CA PHE A 180 -15.17 12.50 -2.42
C PHE A 180 -14.31 13.40 -1.52
N VAL A 181 -13.92 14.55 -2.06
CA VAL A 181 -13.40 15.68 -1.28
C VAL A 181 -14.29 16.87 -1.62
N ASP A 182 -14.89 17.48 -0.59
CA ASP A 182 -15.74 18.66 -0.75
C ASP A 182 -14.97 19.75 -1.52
N SER A 183 -15.64 20.41 -2.48
CA SER A 183 -15.03 21.43 -3.33
C SER A 183 -14.46 22.63 -2.55
N ASN A 184 -14.92 22.83 -1.31
CA ASN A 184 -14.46 23.88 -0.41
C ASN A 184 -13.26 23.46 0.45
N LEU A 185 -12.91 22.18 0.47
CA LEU A 185 -11.76 21.68 1.21
C LEU A 185 -10.48 21.73 0.37
N THR A 186 -9.35 21.83 1.08
CA THR A 186 -8.04 21.61 0.48
C THR A 186 -7.83 20.15 0.14
N GLU A 187 -6.85 19.90 -0.73
CA GLU A 187 -6.37 18.55 -1.07
C GLU A 187 -5.96 17.79 0.19
N ILE A 188 -6.25 16.49 0.23
CA ILE A 188 -6.01 15.65 1.41
C ILE A 188 -4.94 14.63 1.08
N THR A 189 -3.86 14.61 1.87
CA THR A 189 -2.77 13.62 1.73
C THR A 189 -2.91 12.51 2.77
N ARG A 190 -2.78 11.25 2.34
CA ARG A 190 -2.82 10.06 3.21
C ARG A 190 -1.84 9.00 2.74
N ILE A 191 -1.49 8.10 3.66
CA ILE A 191 -0.60 6.97 3.39
C ILE A 191 -1.39 5.68 3.22
N SER A 192 -0.78 4.74 2.51
CA SER A 192 -1.30 3.40 2.29
C SER A 192 -0.83 2.44 3.38
N ALA A 193 -1.74 1.60 3.87
CA ALA A 193 -1.40 0.46 4.71
C ALA A 193 -2.32 -0.74 4.46
N LEU A 194 -1.83 -1.91 4.80
CA LEU A 194 -2.55 -3.18 4.77
C LEU A 194 -2.66 -3.72 6.19
N TYR A 195 -3.84 -4.20 6.56
CA TYR A 195 -4.07 -4.73 7.90
C TYR A 195 -5.25 -5.69 7.92
N ASP A 196 -5.13 -6.74 8.71
CA ASP A 196 -6.26 -7.47 9.22
C ASP A 196 -6.37 -7.25 10.73
N TYR A 197 -7.61 -7.13 11.21
CA TYR A 197 -7.83 -7.05 12.64
C TYR A 197 -8.08 -8.50 13.14
N TRP A 198 -7.09 -9.11 13.77
CA TRP A 198 -7.20 -10.34 14.58
C TRP A 198 -7.62 -11.57 13.76
N SER A 199 -6.59 -12.22 13.19
CA SER A 199 -6.50 -13.57 12.62
C SER A 199 -7.57 -14.05 11.61
N PHE A 200 -7.11 -14.93 10.72
CA PHE A 200 -7.93 -15.66 9.75
C PHE A 200 -9.05 -16.48 10.44
N GLY A 201 -10.23 -15.89 10.65
CA GLY A 201 -11.32 -16.65 11.24
C GLY A 201 -12.51 -15.86 11.77
N GLY A 202 -12.36 -14.56 12.01
CA GLY A 202 -13.47 -13.70 12.44
C GLY A 202 -13.71 -12.48 11.57
N ARG A 203 -12.72 -12.03 10.78
CA ARG A 203 -12.71 -10.68 10.21
C ARG A 203 -12.36 -10.66 8.71
N ARG A 204 -11.84 -9.52 8.22
CA ARG A 204 -11.67 -9.16 6.81
C ARG A 204 -10.37 -8.40 6.62
N LEU A 205 -9.72 -8.63 5.48
CA LEU A 205 -8.63 -7.78 5.01
C LEU A 205 -9.11 -6.33 4.84
N ARG A 206 -8.33 -5.37 5.35
CA ARG A 206 -8.52 -3.93 5.12
C ARG A 206 -7.39 -3.40 4.25
N VAL A 207 -7.78 -2.84 3.12
CA VAL A 207 -6.87 -2.09 2.25
C VAL A 207 -7.11 -0.61 2.51
N ASP A 208 -6.23 0.01 3.30
CA ASP A 208 -6.43 1.37 3.81
C ASP A 208 -5.58 2.37 3.02
N GLY A 209 -6.25 3.30 2.35
CA GLY A 209 -5.68 4.46 1.65
C GLY A 209 -5.89 5.77 2.40
N TYR A 210 -6.59 5.73 3.53
CA TYR A 210 -6.94 6.89 4.34
C TYR A 210 -6.19 6.92 5.67
N TRP A 211 -5.09 6.16 5.78
CA TRP A 211 -4.32 6.05 7.01
C TRP A 211 -3.47 7.30 7.27
N ASN A 212 -3.29 7.69 8.54
CA ASN A 212 -2.76 8.99 8.94
C ASN A 212 -1.71 8.92 10.08
N VAL A 213 -0.69 8.06 9.93
CA VAL A 213 0.55 7.95 10.74
C VAL A 213 0.50 7.23 12.10
N ASP A 214 -0.22 6.12 12.20
CA ASP A 214 -0.08 5.21 13.35
C ASP A 214 1.23 4.39 13.28
N VAL A 215 1.55 3.63 14.33
CA VAL A 215 2.68 2.70 14.33
C VAL A 215 2.37 1.48 13.46
N GLY A 216 3.32 1.09 12.63
CA GLY A 216 3.24 -0.11 11.82
C GLY A 216 4.60 -0.74 11.55
N HIS A 217 4.58 -1.76 10.72
CA HIS A 217 5.73 -2.54 10.30
C HIS A 217 5.99 -2.36 8.81
N ALA A 218 7.25 -2.37 8.41
CA ALA A 218 7.63 -2.45 7.00
C ALA A 218 8.91 -3.28 6.84
N PHE A 219 9.03 -3.98 5.71
CA PHE A 219 10.22 -4.75 5.37
C PHE A 219 11.05 -3.98 4.34
N GLY A 220 12.34 -3.81 4.58
CA GLY A 220 13.24 -3.20 3.59
C GLY A 220 13.49 -4.14 2.41
N VAL A 221 13.63 -3.57 1.21
CA VAL A 221 13.88 -4.31 -0.04
C VAL A 221 15.33 -4.09 -0.47
N LYS A 222 16.07 -5.15 -0.82
CA LYS A 222 17.41 -4.97 -1.40
C LYS A 222 17.31 -4.39 -2.82
N LYS A 223 18.22 -3.44 -3.10
CA LYS A 223 18.39 -2.82 -4.42
C LYS A 223 18.94 -3.81 -5.45
#